data_AF-A0A6V7LEU6-F1
#
_entry.id   AF-A0A6V7LEU6-F1
#
_cell.length_a   1.000
_cell.length_b   1.000
_cell.length_c   1.000
_cell.angle_alpha   90.00
_cell.angle_beta   90.00
_cell.angle_gamma   90.00
#
_symmetry.space_group_name_H-M   'P 1'
#
loop_
_entity.id
_entity.type
_entity.pdbx_description
1 polymer ?
#
loop_
_entity_poly.entity_id
_entity_poly.type
_entity_poly.pdbx_seq_one_letter_code
_entity_poly.pdbx_strand_id
1 'polypeptide(L)'
;AVWVTVSLAMIGKFGIAASFAVFYVFVGELLPTVLRSQAMGIASFIAGIGLLTFPYIVHLAVYSRVLPLIVMGSLSVAGALTSIFLPETLNIHLPQTIEEGEMFGADFKLWSCPTLP
;
A
#
# COMPACT_ATOMS: atom_id res chain seq x y z
N ALA A 1 -2.01 27.57 15.86
CA ALA A 1 -1.27 26.30 15.80
C ALA A 1 -2.19 25.08 15.58
N VAL A 2 -3.29 24.92 16.32
CA VAL A 2 -4.19 23.74 16.23
C VAL A 2 -4.81 23.55 14.84
N TRP A 3 -5.22 24.62 14.17
CA TRP A 3 -5.77 24.55 12.81
C TRP A 3 -4.78 23.99 11.78
N VAL A 4 -3.48 24.27 11.93
CA VAL A 4 -2.43 23.74 11.06
C VAL A 4 -2.28 22.24 11.28
N THR A 5 -2.20 21.79 12.54
CA THR A 5 -2.12 20.35 12.86
C THR A 5 -3.35 19.58 12.41
N VAL A 6 -4.55 20.17 12.52
CA VAL A 6 -5.79 19.55 12.05
C VAL A 6 -5.82 19.46 10.53
N SER A 7 -5.44 20.53 9.82
CA SER A 7 -5.37 20.51 8.35
C SER A 7 -4.40 19.45 7.84
N LEU A 8 -3.21 19.36 8.44
CA LEU A 8 -2.20 18.37 8.07
C LEU A 8 -2.67 16.93 8.35
N ALA A 9 -3.33 16.71 9.50
CA ALA A 9 -3.92 15.42 9.84
C ALA A 9 -5.05 15.01 8.87
N MET A 10 -5.88 15.95 8.43
CA MET A 10 -6.95 15.68 7.47
C MET A 10 -6.41 15.33 6.08
N ILE A 11 -5.34 16.01 5.63
CA ILE A 11 -4.66 15.67 4.37
C ILE A 11 -4.09 14.25 4.44
N GLY A 12 -3.43 13.89 5.55
CA GLY A 12 -2.92 12.53 5.74
C GLY A 12 -4.03 11.49 5.74
N LYS A 13 -5.13 11.75 6.44
CA LYS A 13 -6.30 10.84 6.47
C LYS A 13 -6.93 10.67 5.09
N PHE A 14 -7.04 11.76 4.32
CA PHE A 14 -7.55 11.73 2.95
C PHE A 14 -6.64 10.89 2.04
N GLY A 15 -5.32 11.08 2.13
CA GLY A 15 -4.35 10.30 1.36
C GLY A 15 -4.46 8.80 1.64
N ILE A 16 -4.52 8.40 2.91
CA ILE A 16 -4.70 7.00 3.29
C ILE A 16 -6.01 6.43 2.72
N ALA A 17 -7.12 7.17 2.83
CA ALA A 17 -8.41 6.74 2.29
C ALA A 17 -8.38 6.56 0.76
N ALA A 18 -7.74 7.48 0.04
CA ALA A 18 -7.58 7.39 -1.41
C ALA A 18 -6.74 6.16 -1.81
N SER A 19 -5.60 5.93 -1.13
CA SER A 19 -4.75 4.75 -1.38
C SER A 19 -5.51 3.44 -1.12
N PHE A 20 -6.31 3.37 -0.06
CA PHE A 20 -7.15 2.20 0.20
C PHE A 20 -8.19 1.97 -0.91
N ALA A 21 -8.87 3.02 -1.37
CA ALA A 21 -9.85 2.89 -2.46
C ALA A 21 -9.21 2.34 -3.74
N VAL A 22 -8.05 2.86 -4.11
CA VAL A 22 -7.29 2.41 -5.28
C VAL A 22 -6.83 0.95 -5.13
N PHE A 23 -6.34 0.57 -3.95
CA PHE A 23 -5.97 -0.82 -3.66
C PHE A 23 -7.13 -1.80 -3.87
N TYR A 24 -8.34 -1.46 -3.41
CA TYR A 24 -9.53 -2.29 -3.59
C TYR A 24 -9.92 -2.45 -5.07
N VAL A 25 -9.74 -1.41 -5.88
CA VAL A 25 -9.95 -1.47 -7.33
C VAL A 25 -8.91 -2.37 -7.97
N PHE A 26 -7.62 -2.19 -7.64
CA PHE A 26 -6.55 -3.04 -8.18
C PHE A 26 -6.75 -4.52 -7.86
N VAL A 27 -7.10 -4.84 -6.63
CA VAL A 27 -7.42 -6.22 -6.22
C VAL A 27 -8.63 -6.78 -7.00
N GLY A 28 -9.54 -5.92 -7.47
CA GLY A 28 -10.67 -6.32 -8.30
C GLY A 28 -10.33 -6.54 -9.77
N GLU A 29 -9.39 -5.76 -10.31
CA GLU A 29 -8.98 -5.82 -11.72
C GLU A 29 -7.94 -6.93 -11.97
N LEU A 30 -6.92 -7.04 -11.10
CA LEU A 30 -5.77 -7.94 -11.30
C LEU A 30 -6.03 -9.40 -10.91
N LEU A 31 -6.93 -9.66 -9.97
CA LEU A 31 -7.06 -10.98 -9.36
C LEU A 31 -8.38 -11.67 -9.75
N PRO A 32 -8.35 -12.91 -10.27
CA PRO A 32 -9.56 -13.70 -10.46
C PRO A 32 -10.26 -13.95 -9.12
N THR A 33 -11.56 -14.23 -9.16
CA THR A 33 -12.45 -14.27 -7.98
C THR A 33 -11.95 -15.14 -6.82
N VAL A 34 -11.23 -16.23 -7.10
CA VAL A 34 -10.63 -17.13 -6.11
C VAL A 34 -9.40 -16.52 -5.40
N LEU A 35 -8.60 -15.72 -6.09
CA LEU A 35 -7.43 -15.06 -5.52
C LEU A 35 -7.80 -13.75 -4.82
N ARG A 36 -8.89 -13.09 -5.25
CA ARG A 36 -9.37 -11.85 -4.65
C ARG A 36 -9.69 -11.98 -3.16
N SER A 37 -10.42 -13.03 -2.77
CA SER A 37 -10.78 -13.27 -1.36
C SER A 37 -9.56 -13.62 -0.51
N GLN A 38 -8.63 -14.42 -1.05
CA GLN A 38 -7.37 -14.78 -0.42
C GLN A 38 -6.48 -13.55 -0.19
N ALA A 39 -6.30 -12.71 -1.22
CA ALA A 39 -5.49 -11.49 -1.13
C ALA A 39 -6.03 -10.51 -0.08
N MET A 40 -7.36 -10.30 -0.05
CA MET A 40 -7.98 -9.47 0.99
C MET A 40 -7.86 -10.07 2.39
N GLY A 41 -7.91 -11.40 2.52
CA GLY A 41 -7.66 -12.09 3.79
C GLY A 41 -6.24 -11.87 4.30
N ILE A 42 -5.25 -12.02 3.43
CA ILE A 42 -3.83 -11.80 3.76
C ILE A 42 -3.59 -10.32 4.13
N ALA A 43 -4.14 -9.38 3.35
CA ALA A 43 -4.04 -7.96 3.66
C ALA A 43 -4.64 -7.62 5.03
N SER A 44 -5.79 -8.22 5.36
CA SER A 44 -6.45 -8.04 6.66
C SER A 44 -5.62 -8.64 7.81
N PHE A 45 -4.96 -9.77 7.59
CA PHE A 45 -4.06 -10.37 8.57
C PHE A 45 -2.85 -9.48 8.84
N ILE A 46 -2.22 -8.93 7.81
CA ILE A 46 -1.10 -7.98 7.93
C ILE A 46 -1.54 -6.72 8.67
N ALA A 47 -2.72 -6.17 8.33
CA ALA A 47 -3.31 -5.04 9.05
C ALA A 47 -3.53 -5.38 10.53
N GLY A 48 -4.00 -6.60 10.83
CA GLY A 48 -4.16 -7.10 12.20
C GLY A 48 -2.85 -7.12 13.00
N ILE A 49 -1.75 -7.59 12.40
CA ILE A 49 -0.41 -7.53 13.02
C ILE A 49 -0.01 -6.08 13.30
N GLY A 50 -0.30 -5.18 12.36
CA GLY A 50 -0.07 -3.74 12.52
C GLY A 50 -0.82 -3.16 13.73
N LEU A 51 -2.10 -3.52 13.89
CA LEU A 51 -2.91 -3.11 15.04
C LEU A 51 -2.37 -3.67 16.37
N LEU A 52 -1.90 -4.92 16.38
CA LEU A 52 -1.30 -5.53 17.58
C LEU A 52 0.02 -4.84 17.97
N THR A 53 0.80 -4.41 16.98
CA THR A 53 2.08 -3.74 17.19
C THR A 53 1.90 -2.25 17.57
N PHE A 54 0.78 -1.64 17.20
CA PHE A 54 0.46 -0.24 17.47
C PHE A 54 0.60 0.20 18.94
N PRO A 55 0.00 -0.47 19.94
CA PRO A 55 0.15 -0.09 21.35
C PRO A 55 1.60 -0.17 21.82
N TYR A 56 2.43 -1.09 21.29
CA TYR A 56 3.86 -1.14 21.60
C TYR A 56 4.61 0.10 21.09
N ILE A 57 4.29 0.55 19.86
CA ILE A 57 4.88 1.76 19.28
C ILE A 57 4.48 3.00 20.08
N VAL A 58 3.21 3.08 20.49
CA VAL A 58 2.71 4.17 21.34
C VAL A 58 3.34 4.12 22.74
N HIS A 59 3.61 2.94 23.29
CA HIS A 59 4.28 2.81 24.58
C HIS A 59 5.73 3.31 24.55
N LEU A 60 6.41 3.18 23.41
CA LEU A 60 7.74 3.78 23.18
C LEU A 60 7.70 5.33 23.20
N ALA A 61 6.54 5.94 22.99
CA ALA A 61 6.35 7.39 23.06
C ALA A 61 6.60 7.98 24.46
N VAL A 62 6.61 7.14 25.51
CA VAL A 62 6.87 7.53 26.89
C VAL A 62 8.31 8.03 27.06
N TYR A 63 9.27 7.48 26.29
CA TYR A 63 10.66 7.94 26.31
C TYR A 63 10.86 9.21 25.49
N SER A 64 10.26 9.29 24.29
CA SER A 64 10.20 10.54 23.52
C SER A 64 9.00 10.55 22.58
N ARG A 65 8.33 11.70 22.48
CA ARG A 65 7.16 11.89 21.59
C ARG A 65 7.53 11.81 20.09
N VAL A 66 8.82 11.92 19.76
CA VAL A 66 9.34 11.94 18.38
C VAL A 66 9.56 10.53 17.82
N LEU A 67 9.94 9.57 18.66
CA LEU A 67 10.16 8.16 18.28
C LEU A 67 8.99 7.52 17.50
N PRO A 68 7.74 7.52 18.01
CA PRO A 68 6.62 6.88 17.31
C PRO A 68 6.29 7.57 15.98
N LEU A 69 6.50 8.89 15.89
CA LEU A 69 6.29 9.65 14.65
C LEU A 69 7.29 9.24 13.57
N ILE A 70 8.57 9.07 13.93
CA ILE A 70 9.60 8.60 13.00
C ILE A 70 9.31 7.17 12.55
N VAL A 71 8.92 6.28 13.47
CA VAL A 71 8.60 4.89 13.14
C VAL A 71 7.42 4.82 12.17
N MET A 72 6.28 5.44 12.50
CA MET A 72 5.10 5.46 11.62
C MET A 72 5.37 6.15 10.28
N GLY A 73 6.13 7.24 10.29
CA GLY A 73 6.54 7.94 9.08
C GLY A 73 7.41 7.07 8.18
N SER A 74 8.42 6.39 8.75
CA SER A 74 9.30 5.49 7.99
C SER A 74 8.55 4.31 7.38
N LEU A 75 7.61 3.71 8.11
CA LEU A 75 6.71 2.66 7.61
C LEU A 75 5.84 3.16 6.44
N SER A 76 5.30 4.38 6.55
CA SER A 76 4.52 5.00 5.49
C SER A 76 5.36 5.29 4.24
N VAL A 77 6.59 5.78 4.41
CA VAL A 77 7.52 6.06 3.30
C VAL A 77 7.96 4.76 2.63
N ALA A 78 8.25 3.71 3.41
CA ALA A 78 8.57 2.39 2.87
C ALA A 78 7.39 1.83 2.06
N GLY A 79 6.15 1.95 2.56
CA GLY A 79 4.95 1.55 1.82
C GLY A 79 4.76 2.33 0.52
N ALA A 80 4.96 3.65 0.55
CA ALA A 80 4.89 4.50 -0.63
C ALA A 80 5.99 4.15 -1.65
N LEU A 81 7.21 3.87 -1.19
CA LEU A 81 8.32 3.47 -2.05
C LEU A 81 8.04 2.13 -2.73
N THR A 82 7.52 1.15 -1.99
CA THR A 82 7.08 -0.13 -2.55
C THR A 82 5.94 0.04 -3.56
N SER A 83 5.06 1.02 -3.34
CA SER A 83 4.01 1.35 -4.32
C SER A 83 4.56 1.95 -5.61
N ILE A 84 5.71 2.64 -5.57
CA ILE A 84 6.41 3.12 -6.76
C ILE A 84 7.11 1.97 -7.49
N PHE A 85 7.57 0.95 -6.76
CA PHE A 85 8.11 -0.28 -7.35
C PHE A 85 7.05 -1.15 -8.03
N LEU A 86 5.77 -0.96 -7.72
CA LEU A 86 4.69 -1.59 -8.45
C LEU A 86 4.54 -0.87 -9.81
N PRO A 87 4.84 -1.54 -10.94
CA PRO A 87 4.69 -0.90 -12.25
C PRO A 87 3.25 -0.46 -12.44
N GLU A 88 3.10 0.72 -13.05
CA GLU A 88 1.81 1.34 -13.30
C GLU A 88 0.94 0.39 -14.15
N THR A 89 -0.09 -0.17 -13.54
CA THR A 89 -1.04 -1.13 -14.15
C THR A 89 -2.10 -0.45 -15.02
N LEU A 90 -1.98 0.86 -15.23
CA LEU A 90 -2.87 1.63 -16.08
C LEU A 90 -2.48 1.39 -17.54
N ASN A 91 -3.43 0.92 -18.37
CA ASN A 91 -3.30 0.66 -19.83
C ASN A 91 -2.66 -0.66 -20.32
N ILE A 92 -2.47 -1.67 -19.46
CA ILE A 92 -2.01 -2.99 -19.93
C ILE A 92 -3.21 -3.94 -20.08
N HIS A 93 -3.32 -4.68 -21.18
CA HIS A 93 -4.39 -5.68 -21.37
C HIS A 93 -4.17 -6.79 -20.33
N LEU A 94 -5.08 -6.87 -19.36
CA LEU A 94 -4.88 -7.77 -18.22
C LEU A 94 -5.09 -9.23 -18.62
N PRO A 95 -4.16 -10.12 -18.25
CA PRO A 95 -4.29 -11.54 -18.48
C PRO A 95 -5.50 -12.11 -17.73
N GLN A 96 -6.41 -12.76 -18.46
CA GLN A 96 -7.63 -13.31 -17.86
C GLN A 96 -7.42 -14.67 -17.19
N THR A 97 -6.19 -15.22 -17.26
CA THR A 97 -5.87 -16.57 -16.80
C THR A 97 -4.64 -16.60 -15.88
N ILE A 98 -4.62 -17.56 -14.94
CA ILE A 98 -3.51 -17.76 -13.97
C ILE A 98 -2.17 -17.97 -14.70
N GLU A 99 -2.20 -18.65 -15.85
CA GLU A 99 -1.02 -19.00 -16.65
C GLU A 99 -0.36 -17.78 -17.31
N GLU A 100 -1.15 -16.81 -17.76
CA GLU A 100 -0.62 -15.54 -18.27
C GLU A 100 -0.13 -14.62 -17.13
N GLY A 101 -0.67 -14.77 -15.91
CA GLY A 101 -0.17 -14.09 -14.71
C GLY A 101 1.23 -14.57 -14.28
N GLU A 102 1.52 -15.86 -14.44
CA GLU A 102 2.86 -16.42 -14.19
C GLU A 102 3.89 -15.94 -15.23
N MET A 103 3.48 -15.81 -16.50
CA MET A 103 4.31 -15.26 -17.58
C MET A 103 4.63 -13.77 -17.39
N PHE A 104 3.67 -12.97 -16.91
CA PHE A 104 3.88 -11.55 -16.59
C PHE A 104 4.87 -11.36 -15.42
N GLY A 105 4.94 -12.35 -14.51
CA GLY A 105 5.92 -12.40 -13.42
C GLY A 105 7.37 -12.63 -13.87
N ALA A 106 7.59 -13.19 -15.06
CA ALA A 106 8.93 -13.49 -15.58
C ALA A 106 9.64 -12.27 -16.20
N ASP A 107 8.87 -11.26 -16.64
CA ASP A 107 9.37 -10.07 -17.37
C ASP A 107 9.47 -8.81 -16.50
N PHE A 108 9.55 -8.94 -15.16
CA PHE A 108 9.72 -7.82 -14.23
C PHE A 108 11.09 -7.12 -14.40
N LYS A 109 11.19 -6.25 -15.41
CA LYS A 109 12.33 -5.36 -15.62
C LYS A 109 12.09 -4.09 -14.82
N LEU A 110 12.68 -4.02 -13.63
CA LEU A 110 12.66 -2.92 -12.64
C LEU A 110 12.95 -1.51 -13.19
N TRP A 111 13.39 -1.41 -14.45
CA TRP A 111 13.92 -0.20 -15.07
C TRP A 111 13.43 0.02 -16.50
N SER A 112 12.31 -0.61 -16.90
CA SER A 112 11.66 -0.28 -18.17
C SER A 112 10.74 0.92 -17.97
N CYS A 113 11.24 2.09 -18.36
CA CYS A 113 10.45 3.29 -18.57
C CYS A 113 9.33 2.98 -19.58
N PRO A 114 8.06 3.34 -19.33
CA PRO A 114 7.03 3.24 -20.35
C PRO A 114 7.37 4.24 -21.46
N THR A 115 7.84 3.73 -22.60
CA THR A 115 7.78 4.48 -23.86
C THR A 115 6.34 4.32 -24.35
N LEU A 116 5.53 5.33 -24.02
CA LEU A 116 4.22 5.56 -24.62
C LEU A 116 4.39 5.66 -26.15
N PRO A 117 3.50 5.07 -26.98
CA PRO A 117 3.08 5.72 -28.21
C PRO A 117 2.16 6.93 -27.91
#